data_AF-A0A7C6AFY3-F1
#
_entry.id   AF-A0A7C6AFY3-F1
#
_cell.length_a   1.000
_cell.length_b   1.000
_cell.length_c   1.000
_cell.angle_alpha   90.00
_cell.angle_beta   90.00
_cell.angle_gamma   90.00
#
_symmetry.space_group_name_H-M   'P 1'
#
loop_
_entity.id
_entity.type
_entity.pdbx_description
1 polymer ?
#
loop_
_entity_poly.entity_id
_entity_poly.type
_entity_poly.pdbx_seq_one_letter_code
_entity_poly.pdbx_strand_id
1 'polypeptide(L)'
;MKRLALLLVFVSIFAQETTHTVKPGDTLWDIAGFYYQNPFLWPYIWRANLTKIEDPHWIYPDQVFVIPPSPEESLGTAPAPETTAEVPPEITPEVVPETYTYVPQPSKKTAEVISMVKSEERIFSEDLIHRAGFILTEELPFWGKITGTEPSGEVNISAYKTVYIDRAMDVKKGDILTIYRPGKNINHPKTGSFLGKEIIVLGRAEIEEVGKEGSRCRVIDSYDIIRKGDFVTPYQPQIAPENVTLVPATRELEGYVVEVKNYQTHTTPPHIFVYLDFGEESGVAVGDIFDVYQERVVGGKKMPDYTIAKVQVVSIFAKACIGLLRWEEKVPMIKRGEKCRLVMEAR
;
A
#
# COMPACT_ATOMS: atom_id res chain seq x y z
N MET A 1 8.33 -17.29 72.66
CA MET A 1 7.56 -17.18 71.41
C MET A 1 7.87 -15.84 70.76
N LYS A 2 8.77 -15.77 69.78
CA LYS A 2 9.00 -14.59 68.93
C LYS A 2 8.77 -15.05 67.49
N ARG A 3 7.66 -14.61 66.88
CA ARG A 3 7.35 -14.90 65.48
C ARG A 3 8.04 -13.85 64.62
N LEU A 4 8.94 -14.32 63.78
CA LEU A 4 9.59 -13.57 62.71
C LEU A 4 8.53 -13.33 61.62
N ALA A 5 8.13 -12.09 61.40
CA ALA A 5 7.24 -11.72 60.30
C ALA A 5 8.11 -11.17 59.17
N LEU A 6 8.20 -11.94 58.09
CA LEU A 6 8.84 -11.60 56.83
C LEU A 6 7.96 -10.56 56.11
N LEU A 7 8.49 -9.35 55.89
CA LEU A 7 7.78 -8.26 55.21
C LEU A 7 8.16 -8.31 53.72
N LEU A 8 7.30 -8.94 52.92
CA LEU A 8 7.37 -8.92 51.45
C LEU A 8 6.81 -7.58 50.97
N VAL A 9 7.70 -6.69 50.51
CA VAL A 9 7.32 -5.47 49.80
C VAL A 9 6.99 -5.86 48.37
N PHE A 10 5.70 -5.92 48.03
CA PHE A 10 5.24 -5.92 46.65
C PHE A 10 5.36 -4.48 46.13
N VAL A 11 6.37 -4.21 45.29
CA VAL A 11 6.37 -3.01 44.46
C VAL A 11 5.36 -3.25 43.34
N SER A 12 4.14 -2.76 43.51
CA SER A 12 3.18 -2.64 42.43
C SER A 12 3.66 -1.53 41.48
N ILE A 13 4.21 -1.93 40.35
CA ILE A 13 4.44 -1.03 39.21
C ILE A 13 3.05 -0.74 38.64
N PHE A 14 2.45 0.38 39.05
CA PHE A 14 1.31 0.94 38.33
C PHE A 14 1.87 1.61 37.07
N ALA A 15 1.70 0.96 35.91
CA ALA A 15 1.85 1.61 34.63
C ALA A 15 0.78 2.71 34.56
N GLN A 16 1.21 3.96 34.37
CA GLN A 16 0.29 5.08 34.28
C GLN A 16 -0.52 4.95 32.98
N GLU A 17 -1.84 4.77 33.09
CA GLU A 17 -2.72 4.70 31.93
C GLU A 17 -2.76 6.06 31.24
N THR A 18 -2.05 6.20 30.12
CA THR A 18 -2.14 7.39 29.29
C THR A 18 -3.52 7.41 28.64
N THR A 19 -4.25 8.51 28.78
CA THR A 19 -5.58 8.67 28.17
C THR A 19 -5.62 9.92 27.29
N HIS A 20 -6.43 9.86 26.24
CA HIS A 20 -6.63 10.95 25.29
C HIS A 20 -8.12 11.24 25.14
N THR A 21 -8.51 12.51 25.30
CA THR A 21 -9.86 12.98 25.00
C THR A 21 -9.90 13.48 23.56
N VAL A 22 -10.68 12.80 22.71
CA VAL A 22 -10.86 13.11 21.29
C VAL A 22 -11.40 14.53 21.12
N LYS A 23 -10.74 15.33 20.29
CA LYS A 23 -11.15 16.68 19.90
C LYS A 23 -11.80 16.65 18.51
N PRO A 24 -12.64 17.65 18.16
CA PRO A 24 -13.17 17.77 16.81
C PRO A 24 -12.06 17.82 15.75
N GLY A 25 -12.06 16.86 14.83
CA GLY A 25 -11.07 16.73 13.76
C GLY A 25 -9.98 15.68 14.02
N ASP A 26 -9.90 15.12 15.23
CA ASP A 26 -8.96 14.03 15.51
C ASP A 26 -9.37 12.76 14.74
N THR A 27 -8.36 12.04 14.25
CA THR A 27 -8.49 10.67 13.77
C THR A 27 -7.63 9.75 14.63
N LEU A 28 -7.94 8.44 14.68
CA LEU A 28 -7.07 7.48 15.38
C LEU A 28 -5.63 7.50 14.84
N TRP A 29 -5.48 7.84 13.55
CA TRP A 29 -4.21 8.05 12.86
C TRP A 29 -3.43 9.23 13.46
N ASP A 30 -4.07 10.38 13.63
CA ASP A 30 -3.43 11.57 14.22
C ASP A 30 -3.10 11.37 15.69
N ILE A 31 -3.99 10.71 16.45
CA ILE A 31 -3.76 10.35 17.84
C ILE A 31 -2.54 9.41 17.95
N ALA A 32 -2.43 8.39 17.08
CA ALA A 32 -1.26 7.52 17.04
C ALA A 32 0.03 8.24 16.62
N GLY A 33 -0.06 9.15 15.66
CA GLY A 33 1.05 10.01 15.27
C GLY A 33 1.53 10.89 16.42
N PHE A 34 0.62 11.37 17.27
CA PHE A 34 0.96 12.18 18.43
C PHE A 34 1.60 11.37 19.56
N TYR A 35 1.01 10.24 19.95
CA TYR A 35 1.49 9.47 21.11
C TYR A 35 2.63 8.50 20.82
N TYR A 36 2.68 7.91 19.62
CA TYR A 36 3.69 6.92 19.26
C TYR A 36 4.71 7.42 18.26
N GLN A 37 4.59 8.68 17.80
CA GLN A 37 5.36 9.22 16.67
C GLN A 37 5.25 8.38 15.39
N ASN A 38 4.26 7.48 15.35
CA ASN A 38 4.04 6.51 14.28
C ASN A 38 2.54 6.38 14.06
N PRO A 39 1.98 7.08 13.05
CA PRO A 39 0.56 7.05 12.77
C PRO A 39 0.01 5.66 12.44
N PHE A 40 0.84 4.73 11.94
CA PHE A 40 0.44 3.36 11.61
C PHE A 40 0.11 2.51 12.84
N LEU A 41 0.42 2.98 14.05
CA LEU A 41 0.06 2.32 15.30
C LEU A 41 -1.35 2.67 15.80
N TRP A 42 -2.14 3.39 15.01
CA TRP A 42 -3.57 3.62 15.31
C TRP A 42 -4.40 2.36 15.60
N PRO A 43 -4.13 1.18 14.98
CA PRO A 43 -4.86 -0.04 15.32
C PRO A 43 -4.61 -0.50 16.77
N TYR A 44 -3.49 -0.10 17.39
CA TYR A 44 -3.23 -0.38 18.81
C TYR A 44 -4.16 0.41 19.72
N ILE A 45 -4.38 1.69 19.42
CA ILE A 45 -5.35 2.53 20.16
C ILE A 45 -6.75 1.97 19.97
N TRP A 46 -7.11 1.61 18.74
CA TRP A 46 -8.41 1.02 18.46
C TRP A 46 -8.64 -0.28 19.25
N ARG A 47 -7.67 -1.20 19.22
CA ARG A 47 -7.75 -2.48 19.93
C ARG A 47 -7.86 -2.33 21.45
N ALA A 48 -7.21 -1.34 22.03
CA ALA A 48 -7.33 -1.03 23.46
C ALA A 48 -8.70 -0.43 23.85
N ASN A 49 -9.44 0.11 22.88
CA ASN A 49 -10.70 0.82 23.09
C ASN A 49 -11.89 0.18 22.36
N LEU A 50 -11.82 -1.11 22.02
CA LEU A 50 -12.88 -1.83 21.31
C LEU A 50 -14.25 -1.76 22.00
N THR A 51 -14.29 -1.58 23.32
CA THR A 51 -15.54 -1.41 24.06
C THR A 51 -16.21 -0.05 23.82
N LYS A 52 -15.50 0.91 23.23
CA LYS A 52 -15.97 2.28 22.97
C LYS A 52 -16.01 2.64 21.47
N ILE A 53 -15.39 1.80 20.62
CA ILE A 53 -15.26 2.03 19.18
C ILE A 53 -15.66 0.75 18.44
N GLU A 54 -16.91 0.68 18.00
CA GLU A 54 -17.42 -0.44 17.19
C GLU A 54 -16.87 -0.43 15.76
N ASP A 55 -16.73 0.77 15.17
CA ASP A 55 -16.11 0.98 13.86
C ASP A 55 -14.96 2.00 14.00
N PRO A 56 -13.71 1.65 13.63
CA PRO A 56 -12.55 2.53 13.76
C PRO A 56 -12.63 3.80 12.91
N HIS A 57 -13.51 3.85 11.91
CA HIS A 57 -13.72 5.06 11.13
C HIS A 57 -14.60 6.10 11.84
N TRP A 58 -15.28 5.74 12.93
CA TRP A 58 -16.20 6.63 13.65
C TRP A 58 -15.75 6.85 15.09
N ILE A 59 -14.94 7.89 15.29
CA ILE A 59 -14.66 8.44 16.61
C ILE A 59 -15.33 9.82 16.74
N TYR A 60 -15.80 10.14 17.93
CA TYR A 60 -16.57 11.35 18.22
C TYR A 60 -15.83 12.22 19.25
N PRO A 61 -15.96 13.56 19.16
CA PRO A 61 -15.44 14.46 20.18
C PRO A 61 -15.90 14.06 21.59
N ASP A 62 -15.06 14.33 22.58
CA ASP A 62 -15.24 14.03 24.01
C ASP A 62 -15.16 12.55 24.40
N GLN A 63 -14.91 11.64 23.44
CA GLN A 63 -14.57 10.26 23.78
C GLN A 63 -13.19 10.17 24.44
N VAL A 64 -13.09 9.42 25.55
CA VAL A 64 -11.82 9.20 26.25
C VAL A 64 -11.25 7.83 25.89
N PHE A 65 -10.12 7.82 25.18
CA PHE A 65 -9.39 6.62 24.78
C PHE A 65 -8.22 6.33 25.70
N VAL A 66 -8.01 5.05 26.00
CA VAL A 66 -6.80 4.54 26.62
C VAL A 66 -5.73 4.41 25.54
N ILE A 67 -4.59 5.04 25.74
CA ILE A 67 -3.43 4.95 24.86
C ILE A 67 -2.49 3.89 25.46
N PRO A 68 -2.48 2.65 24.94
CA PRO A 68 -1.56 1.62 25.41
C PRO A 68 -0.10 2.03 25.14
N PRO A 69 0.88 1.53 25.90
CA PRO A 69 2.29 1.76 25.57
C PRO A 69 2.61 1.25 24.16
N SER A 70 3.55 1.90 23.48
CA SER A 70 3.91 1.51 22.12
C SER A 70 4.46 0.08 22.11
N PRO A 71 4.11 -0.77 21.13
CA PRO A 71 4.72 -2.10 20.99
C PRO A 71 6.25 -2.05 20.82
N GLU A 72 6.79 -0.92 20.35
CA GLU A 72 8.22 -0.68 20.24
C GLU A 72 8.89 -0.47 21.61
N GLU A 73 8.17 0.12 22.58
CA GLU A 73 8.63 0.23 23.97
C GLU A 73 8.53 -1.10 24.73
N SER A 74 7.76 -2.08 24.23
CA SER A 74 7.62 -3.40 24.87
C SER A 74 8.81 -4.34 24.60
N LEU A 75 9.70 -3.98 23.67
CA LEU A 75 10.88 -4.75 23.26
C LEU A 75 12.19 -4.10 23.77
N GLY A 76 12.37 -4.10 25.10
CA GLY A 76 13.63 -3.74 25.79
C GLY A 76 13.60 -2.33 26.41
N THR A 77 14.00 -2.08 27.67
CA THR A 77 14.96 -2.77 28.53
C THR A 77 14.76 -2.33 30.00
N ALA A 78 15.14 -3.17 30.96
CA ALA A 78 15.53 -2.76 32.32
C ALA A 78 16.74 -1.77 32.29
N PRO A 79 17.09 -1.05 33.38
CA PRO A 79 17.39 0.39 33.31
C PRO A 79 18.87 0.82 33.16
N ALA A 80 19.00 2.12 32.80
CA ALA A 80 20.01 3.13 33.16
C ALA A 80 21.30 3.26 32.31
N PRO A 81 21.91 4.47 32.20
CA PRO A 81 21.70 5.66 33.04
C PRO A 81 21.30 6.96 32.32
N GLU A 82 20.75 7.81 33.17
CA GLU A 82 20.31 9.19 33.00
C GLU A 82 21.33 10.06 32.25
N THR A 83 20.84 10.80 31.25
CA THR A 83 21.46 12.07 30.85
C THR A 83 20.41 13.15 31.02
N THR A 84 20.62 13.91 32.09
CA THR A 84 19.98 15.15 32.47
C THR A 84 19.89 16.11 31.28
N ALA A 85 18.68 16.56 30.97
CA ALA A 85 18.45 17.82 30.28
C ALA A 85 17.41 18.60 31.09
N GLU A 86 17.87 19.73 31.63
CA GLU A 86 17.17 20.62 32.55
C GLU A 86 15.92 21.26 31.93
N VAL A 87 14.86 21.30 32.74
CA VAL A 87 13.73 22.24 32.59
C VAL A 87 14.17 23.60 33.13
N PRO A 88 13.86 24.72 32.45
CA PRO A 88 13.01 25.75 33.09
C PRO A 88 12.25 26.69 32.10
N PRO A 89 11.31 27.54 32.55
CA PRO A 89 10.09 27.24 33.29
C PRO A 89 8.84 27.93 32.70
N GLU A 90 7.68 27.37 33.10
CA GLU A 90 6.39 27.99 33.42
C GLU A 90 6.22 29.52 33.30
N ILE A 91 5.20 29.94 32.53
CA ILE A 91 4.47 31.21 32.75
C ILE A 91 2.97 30.93 32.63
N THR A 92 2.31 30.79 33.77
CA THR A 92 0.91 31.18 33.98
C THR A 92 0.94 32.66 34.39
N PRO A 93 0.00 33.50 33.91
CA PRO A 93 -1.29 33.67 34.60
C PRO A 93 -2.41 33.92 33.54
N GLU A 94 -3.69 34.12 33.78
CA GLU A 94 -4.47 34.56 34.92
C GLU A 94 -5.95 34.25 34.60
N VAL A 95 -6.75 34.02 35.64
CA VAL A 95 -8.19 33.75 35.57
C VAL A 95 -8.96 35.08 35.51
N VAL A 96 -9.93 35.22 34.59
CA VAL A 96 -11.13 36.04 34.82
C VAL A 96 -12.35 35.34 34.18
N PRO A 97 -13.43 35.05 34.92
CA PRO A 97 -14.63 34.41 34.38
C PRO A 97 -15.66 35.46 33.96
N GLU A 98 -16.11 35.45 32.71
CA GLU A 98 -17.33 36.14 32.33
C GLU A 98 -18.25 35.21 31.52
N THR A 99 -19.34 34.84 32.17
CA THR A 99 -20.55 34.27 31.60
C THR A 99 -21.10 35.17 30.49
N TYR A 100 -21.16 34.62 29.27
CA TYR A 100 -22.09 35.11 28.25
C TYR A 100 -22.91 33.93 27.72
N THR A 101 -24.19 33.91 28.10
CA THR A 101 -25.21 33.12 27.41
C THR A 101 -25.41 33.70 26.02
N TYR A 102 -24.90 33.00 24.99
CA TYR A 102 -25.26 33.26 23.61
C TYR A 102 -25.97 32.04 23.04
N VAL A 103 -27.28 32.18 22.78
CA VAL A 103 -28.04 31.24 21.96
C VAL A 103 -28.20 31.87 20.58
N PRO A 104 -27.43 31.44 19.56
CA PRO A 104 -27.76 31.72 18.17
C PRO A 104 -28.65 30.61 17.60
N GLN A 105 -29.88 30.99 17.26
CA GLN A 105 -30.74 30.24 16.33
C GLN A 105 -30.27 30.45 14.86
N PRO A 106 -30.65 29.55 13.93
CA PRO A 106 -29.75 29.02 12.91
C PRO A 106 -29.53 29.98 11.74
N SER A 107 -28.27 30.35 11.49
CA SER A 107 -27.90 30.96 10.21
C SER A 107 -27.79 29.84 9.17
N LYS A 108 -28.68 29.85 8.18
CA LYS A 108 -28.43 29.19 6.88
C LYS A 108 -27.11 29.74 6.32
N LYS A 109 -26.01 29.03 6.50
CA LYS A 109 -24.84 29.11 5.62
C LYS A 109 -25.12 28.07 4.53
N THR A 110 -25.52 28.56 3.36
CA THR A 110 -24.66 28.64 2.18
C THR A 110 -24.04 27.28 1.94
N ALA A 111 -24.45 26.62 0.85
CA ALA A 111 -23.77 25.43 0.37
C ALA A 111 -22.28 25.75 0.32
N GLU A 112 -21.55 25.32 1.35
CA GLU A 112 -20.12 25.18 1.27
C GLU A 112 -19.96 24.13 0.19
N VAL A 113 -19.51 24.63 -0.96
CA VAL A 113 -18.91 23.85 -2.01
C VAL A 113 -18.11 22.80 -1.27
N ILE A 114 -18.60 21.56 -1.26
CA ILE A 114 -17.76 20.41 -0.97
C ILE A 114 -16.71 20.56 -2.04
N SER A 115 -15.57 21.15 -1.69
CA SER A 115 -14.37 20.96 -2.44
C SER A 115 -14.21 19.45 -2.36
N MET A 116 -14.63 18.77 -3.42
CA MET A 116 -14.01 17.54 -3.83
C MET A 116 -12.57 17.91 -4.08
N VAL A 117 -11.80 18.13 -3.01
CA VAL A 117 -10.38 17.83 -3.05
C VAL A 117 -10.40 16.33 -3.28
N LYS A 118 -10.41 15.99 -4.57
CA LYS A 118 -10.04 14.68 -5.07
C LYS A 118 -8.80 14.35 -4.26
N SER A 119 -8.91 13.44 -3.28
CA SER A 119 -7.74 12.98 -2.53
C SER A 119 -6.73 12.68 -3.61
N GLU A 120 -5.61 13.41 -3.66
CA GLU A 120 -4.62 13.25 -4.72
C GLU A 120 -4.41 11.75 -4.84
N GLU A 121 -4.89 11.17 -5.95
CA GLU A 121 -4.92 9.74 -6.14
C GLU A 121 -3.47 9.32 -6.00
N ARG A 122 -3.09 8.75 -4.86
CA ARG A 122 -1.71 8.31 -4.62
C ARG A 122 -1.41 7.38 -5.78
N ILE A 123 -0.58 7.84 -6.72
CA ILE A 123 -0.28 7.11 -7.96
C ILE A 123 0.38 5.78 -7.60
N PHE A 124 0.99 5.68 -6.41
CA PHE A 124 1.60 4.47 -5.88
C PHE A 124 0.78 3.95 -4.70
N SER A 125 -0.37 3.33 -4.98
CA SER A 125 -1.06 2.49 -4.00
C SER A 125 -0.57 1.05 -4.14
N GLU A 126 -0.55 0.31 -3.03
CA GLU A 126 -0.21 -1.12 -3.02
C GLU A 126 -1.13 -1.92 -3.98
N ASP A 127 -2.42 -1.57 -4.00
CA ASP A 127 -3.41 -2.14 -4.93
C ASP A 127 -3.02 -1.91 -6.40
N LEU A 128 -2.54 -0.71 -6.77
CA LEU A 128 -2.10 -0.44 -8.14
C LEU A 128 -0.85 -1.25 -8.52
N ILE A 129 0.13 -1.33 -7.62
CA ILE A 129 1.37 -2.10 -7.84
C ILE A 129 1.05 -3.59 -8.02
N HIS A 130 0.16 -4.14 -7.20
CA HIS A 130 -0.28 -5.53 -7.35
C HIS A 130 -1.00 -5.76 -8.68
N ARG A 131 -1.87 -4.84 -9.12
CA ARG A 131 -2.55 -4.94 -10.44
C ARG A 131 -1.57 -4.87 -11.61
N ALA A 132 -0.49 -4.10 -11.47
CA ALA A 132 0.57 -4.03 -12.48
C ALA A 132 1.16 -5.41 -12.76
N GLY A 133 1.34 -6.22 -11.70
CA GLY A 133 1.98 -7.54 -11.76
C GLY A 133 3.51 -7.43 -11.76
N PHE A 134 4.18 -8.55 -12.04
CA PHE A 134 5.64 -8.62 -12.04
C PHE A 134 6.22 -9.20 -13.32
N ILE A 135 7.50 -8.92 -13.56
CA ILE A 135 8.29 -9.55 -14.62
C ILE A 135 9.52 -10.19 -13.96
N LEU A 136 9.62 -11.51 -14.04
CA LEU A 136 10.75 -12.23 -13.44
C LEU A 136 11.59 -12.92 -14.49
N THR A 137 12.89 -12.72 -14.43
CA THR A 137 13.85 -13.44 -15.28
C THR A 137 14.07 -14.87 -14.81
N GLU A 138 13.82 -15.14 -13.53
CA GLU A 138 13.94 -16.44 -12.89
C GLU A 138 12.55 -17.06 -12.67
N GLU A 139 12.48 -18.39 -12.68
CA GLU A 139 11.25 -19.06 -12.32
C GLU A 139 11.03 -18.98 -10.80
N LEU A 140 9.85 -18.52 -10.39
CA LEU A 140 9.47 -18.59 -8.98
C LEU A 140 9.45 -20.05 -8.55
N PRO A 141 10.15 -20.41 -7.46
CA PRO A 141 10.08 -21.75 -6.94
C PRO A 141 8.64 -22.07 -6.57
N PHE A 142 8.17 -23.26 -6.94
CA PHE A 142 6.86 -23.72 -6.52
C PHE A 142 6.79 -23.73 -4.99
N TRP A 143 5.87 -22.96 -4.43
CA TRP A 143 5.67 -22.87 -2.99
C TRP A 143 4.36 -23.54 -2.55
N GLY A 144 3.25 -23.24 -3.23
CA GLY A 144 1.96 -23.92 -3.06
C GLY A 144 0.93 -23.49 -4.11
N LYS A 145 -0.24 -24.11 -4.10
CA LYS A 145 -1.39 -23.78 -4.97
C LYS A 145 -2.72 -23.94 -4.26
N ILE A 146 -3.74 -23.28 -4.79
CA ILE A 146 -5.13 -23.44 -4.38
C ILE A 146 -5.67 -24.79 -4.86
N THR A 147 -6.13 -25.62 -3.94
CA THR A 147 -6.66 -26.97 -4.21
C THR A 147 -8.18 -27.06 -4.16
N GLY A 148 -8.84 -26.13 -3.47
CA GLY A 148 -10.28 -26.12 -3.29
C GLY A 148 -10.82 -24.85 -2.67
N THR A 149 -12.14 -24.81 -2.53
CA THR A 149 -12.93 -23.67 -2.04
C THR A 149 -13.96 -24.14 -1.04
N GLU A 150 -14.45 -23.21 -0.22
CA GLU A 150 -15.61 -23.41 0.64
C GLU A 150 -16.64 -22.29 0.37
N PRO A 151 -17.85 -22.60 -0.15
CA PRO A 151 -18.35 -23.93 -0.53
C PRO A 151 -17.59 -24.56 -1.71
N SER A 152 -17.67 -25.89 -1.84
CA SER A 152 -16.93 -26.62 -2.87
C SER A 152 -17.49 -26.36 -4.27
N GLY A 153 -16.59 -26.31 -5.27
CA GLY A 153 -16.97 -26.21 -6.69
C GLY A 153 -17.10 -24.79 -7.23
N GLU A 154 -16.73 -23.75 -6.47
CA GLU A 154 -16.68 -22.39 -6.99
C GLU A 154 -15.59 -22.26 -8.08
N VAL A 155 -15.98 -21.73 -9.24
CA VAL A 155 -15.09 -21.56 -10.40
C VAL A 155 -14.44 -20.17 -10.40
N ASN A 156 -15.18 -19.15 -9.92
CA ASN A 156 -14.72 -17.77 -9.85
C ASN A 156 -14.68 -17.34 -8.39
N ILE A 157 -13.48 -17.29 -7.84
CA ILE A 157 -13.23 -16.96 -6.43
C ILE A 157 -12.90 -15.46 -6.35
N SER A 158 -13.55 -14.77 -5.41
CA SER A 158 -13.34 -13.34 -5.12
C SER A 158 -13.01 -13.12 -3.64
N ALA A 159 -12.89 -11.86 -3.22
CA ALA A 159 -12.61 -11.48 -1.84
C ALA A 159 -13.63 -12.06 -0.84
N TYR A 160 -13.19 -12.27 0.39
CA TYR A 160 -13.92 -12.85 1.52
C TYR A 160 -14.29 -14.33 1.40
N LYS A 161 -13.93 -14.99 0.29
CA LYS A 161 -14.10 -16.43 0.11
C LYS A 161 -13.03 -17.23 0.85
N THR A 162 -13.38 -18.45 1.22
CA THR A 162 -12.45 -19.39 1.84
C THR A 162 -11.88 -20.33 0.78
N VAL A 163 -10.56 -20.48 0.80
CA VAL A 163 -9.80 -21.36 -0.11
C VAL A 163 -8.90 -22.29 0.68
N TYR A 164 -8.55 -23.42 0.09
CA TYR A 164 -7.59 -24.37 0.63
C TYR A 164 -6.34 -24.39 -0.23
N ILE A 165 -5.17 -24.43 0.42
CA ILE A 165 -3.87 -24.55 -0.25
C ILE A 165 -3.19 -25.87 0.13
N ASP A 166 -2.35 -26.43 -0.75
CA ASP A 166 -1.55 -27.64 -0.50
C ASP A 166 -0.24 -27.36 0.26
N ARG A 167 -0.27 -26.39 1.18
CA ARG A 167 0.88 -26.01 2.01
C ARG A 167 0.48 -25.93 3.48
N ALA A 168 1.22 -26.66 4.32
CA ALA A 168 1.09 -26.63 5.78
C ALA A 168 2.42 -26.40 6.51
N MET A 169 3.55 -26.50 5.82
CA MET A 169 4.87 -26.28 6.39
C MET A 169 5.33 -24.83 6.20
N ASP A 170 6.07 -24.31 7.18
CA ASP A 170 6.62 -22.95 7.20
C ASP A 170 5.55 -21.85 7.10
N VAL A 171 4.36 -22.14 7.64
CA VAL A 171 3.22 -21.22 7.70
C VAL A 171 2.58 -21.23 9.08
N LYS A 172 1.99 -20.10 9.47
CA LYS A 172 1.21 -19.94 10.71
C LYS A 172 -0.08 -19.18 10.44
N LYS A 173 -1.03 -19.32 11.36
CA LYS A 173 -2.25 -18.52 11.36
C LYS A 173 -1.90 -17.02 11.37
N GLY A 174 -2.56 -16.25 10.51
CA GLY A 174 -2.35 -14.82 10.32
C GLY A 174 -1.30 -14.46 9.27
N ASP A 175 -0.57 -15.43 8.71
CA ASP A 175 0.33 -15.15 7.59
C ASP A 175 -0.46 -14.73 6.36
N ILE A 176 0.06 -13.73 5.63
CA ILE A 176 -0.51 -13.25 4.38
C ILE A 176 0.26 -13.86 3.21
N LEU A 177 -0.49 -14.32 2.22
CA LEU A 177 0.01 -14.94 0.99
C LEU A 177 -0.43 -14.11 -0.21
N THR A 178 0.43 -14.02 -1.21
CA THR A 178 0.11 -13.51 -2.54
C THR A 178 -0.42 -14.65 -3.40
N ILE A 179 -1.61 -14.48 -3.97
CA ILE A 179 -2.17 -15.40 -4.98
C ILE A 179 -1.77 -14.90 -6.36
N TYR A 180 -1.19 -15.76 -7.18
CA TYR A 180 -0.69 -15.38 -8.50
C TYR A 180 -0.87 -16.45 -9.56
N ARG A 181 -0.79 -16.02 -10.83
CA ARG A 181 -0.80 -16.88 -12.01
C ARG A 181 0.34 -16.49 -12.95
N PRO A 182 1.21 -17.45 -13.34
CA PRO A 182 2.18 -17.22 -14.39
C PRO A 182 1.48 -16.87 -15.72
N GLY A 183 1.88 -15.76 -16.32
CA GLY A 183 1.44 -15.29 -17.62
C GLY A 183 2.38 -15.74 -18.73
N LYS A 184 2.47 -14.92 -19.78
CA LYS A 184 3.29 -15.20 -20.97
C LYS A 184 4.76 -14.80 -20.77
N ASN A 185 5.61 -15.32 -21.65
CA ASN A 185 6.99 -14.84 -21.77
C ASN A 185 6.99 -13.45 -22.44
N ILE A 186 7.72 -12.53 -21.85
CA ILE A 186 7.88 -11.15 -22.31
C ILE A 186 9.25 -11.05 -23.00
N ASN A 187 9.22 -10.75 -24.29
CA ASN A 187 10.41 -10.62 -25.13
C ASN A 187 10.49 -9.21 -25.72
N HIS A 188 11.71 -8.71 -25.82
CA HIS A 188 11.99 -7.39 -26.40
C HIS A 188 11.49 -7.32 -27.86
N PRO A 189 10.78 -6.23 -28.26
CA PRO A 189 10.10 -6.17 -29.55
C PRO A 189 11.02 -6.06 -30.78
N LYS A 190 12.25 -5.53 -30.61
CA LYS A 190 13.24 -5.42 -31.70
C LYS A 190 14.26 -6.56 -31.72
N THR A 191 14.94 -6.80 -30.62
CA THR A 191 16.00 -7.83 -30.51
C THR A 191 15.48 -9.26 -30.31
N GLY A 192 14.24 -9.42 -29.82
CA GLY A 192 13.69 -10.73 -29.46
C GLY A 192 14.24 -11.33 -28.15
N SER A 193 15.11 -10.63 -27.43
CA SER A 193 15.70 -11.12 -26.19
C SER A 193 14.65 -11.31 -25.10
N PHE A 194 14.80 -12.37 -24.29
CA PHE A 194 13.93 -12.64 -23.14
C PHE A 194 14.14 -11.60 -22.04
N LEU A 195 13.06 -10.91 -21.67
CA LEU A 195 13.05 -9.90 -20.60
C LEU A 195 12.50 -10.46 -19.29
N GLY A 196 11.66 -11.49 -19.36
CA GLY A 196 11.15 -12.20 -18.20
C GLY A 196 9.81 -12.86 -18.45
N LYS A 197 9.29 -13.57 -17.46
CA LYS A 197 7.95 -14.16 -17.45
C LYS A 197 7.03 -13.27 -16.65
N GLU A 198 5.85 -12.99 -17.21
CA GLU A 198 4.82 -12.22 -16.52
C GLU A 198 4.26 -13.02 -15.34
N ILE A 199 4.08 -12.33 -14.20
CA ILE A 199 3.37 -12.85 -13.04
C ILE A 199 2.18 -11.96 -12.78
N ILE A 200 0.98 -12.54 -12.88
CA ILE A 200 -0.29 -11.85 -12.66
C ILE A 200 -0.68 -12.04 -11.21
N VAL A 201 -0.72 -10.97 -10.42
CA VAL A 201 -1.24 -11.01 -9.05
C VAL A 201 -2.77 -11.00 -9.10
N LEU A 202 -3.38 -11.99 -8.48
CA LEU A 202 -4.84 -12.16 -8.48
C LEU A 202 -5.47 -11.68 -7.18
N GLY A 203 -4.72 -11.67 -6.08
CA GLY A 203 -5.22 -11.26 -4.77
C GLY A 203 -4.28 -11.61 -3.63
N ARG A 204 -4.78 -11.40 -2.41
CA ARG A 204 -4.10 -11.78 -1.16
C ARG A 204 -4.99 -12.70 -0.34
N ALA A 205 -4.40 -13.63 0.39
CA ALA A 205 -5.10 -14.49 1.32
C ALA A 205 -4.39 -14.58 2.67
N GLU A 206 -5.16 -14.57 3.75
CA GLU A 206 -4.69 -14.76 5.11
C GLU A 206 -4.92 -16.20 5.55
N ILE A 207 -3.94 -16.82 6.21
CA ILE A 207 -4.07 -18.18 6.75
C ILE A 207 -4.94 -18.15 8.00
N GLU A 208 -6.08 -18.84 7.98
CA GLU A 208 -6.98 -18.95 9.14
C GLU A 208 -6.65 -20.15 10.02
N GLU A 209 -6.27 -21.26 9.39
CA GLU A 209 -5.98 -22.52 10.07
C GLU A 209 -4.96 -23.35 9.27
N VAL A 210 -4.01 -23.95 9.99
CA VAL A 210 -2.98 -24.83 9.42
C VAL A 210 -3.35 -26.27 9.75
N GLY A 211 -3.60 -27.07 8.72
CA GLY A 211 -3.85 -28.50 8.84
C GLY A 211 -2.56 -29.32 8.74
N LYS A 212 -2.69 -30.64 8.53
CA LYS A 212 -1.54 -31.55 8.39
C LYS A 212 -0.85 -31.47 7.03
N GLU A 213 -1.64 -31.36 5.97
CA GLU A 213 -1.16 -31.43 4.57
C GLU A 213 -1.50 -30.15 3.78
N GLY A 214 -2.32 -29.26 4.34
CA GLY A 214 -2.74 -28.02 3.70
C GLY A 214 -3.30 -27.03 4.72
N SER A 215 -3.54 -25.80 4.27
CA SER A 215 -4.05 -24.71 5.11
C SER A 215 -5.34 -24.15 4.57
N ARG A 216 -6.24 -23.74 5.47
CA ARG A 216 -7.47 -23.01 5.18
C ARG A 216 -7.17 -21.52 5.23
N CYS A 217 -7.45 -20.82 4.14
CA CYS A 217 -7.13 -19.40 3.99
C CYS A 217 -8.39 -18.60 3.65
N ARG A 218 -8.45 -17.36 4.12
CA ARG A 218 -9.45 -16.37 3.71
C ARG A 218 -8.86 -15.46 2.66
N VAL A 219 -9.50 -15.33 1.51
CA VAL A 219 -9.14 -14.29 0.53
C VAL A 219 -9.49 -12.94 1.13
N ILE A 220 -8.50 -12.09 1.33
CA ILE A 220 -8.67 -10.75 1.90
C ILE A 220 -8.82 -9.69 0.80
N ASP A 221 -8.15 -9.89 -0.34
CA ASP A 221 -8.26 -9.02 -1.52
C ASP A 221 -8.33 -9.83 -2.81
N SER A 222 -9.05 -9.31 -3.81
CA SER A 222 -9.14 -9.88 -5.15
C SER A 222 -9.02 -8.75 -6.18
N TYR A 223 -7.95 -8.80 -6.96
CA TYR A 223 -7.64 -7.86 -8.04
C TYR A 223 -8.09 -8.39 -9.41
N ASP A 224 -8.20 -9.71 -9.53
CA ASP A 224 -8.73 -10.44 -10.68
C ASP A 224 -9.37 -11.76 -10.18
N ILE A 225 -9.98 -12.51 -11.09
CA ILE A 225 -10.65 -13.77 -10.81
C ILE A 225 -9.63 -14.86 -10.40
N ILE A 226 -9.77 -15.32 -9.17
CA ILE A 226 -8.99 -16.43 -8.60
C ILE A 226 -9.69 -17.77 -8.92
N ARG A 227 -8.90 -18.81 -9.15
CA ARG A 227 -9.35 -20.16 -9.53
C ARG A 227 -8.57 -21.24 -8.77
N LYS A 228 -9.17 -22.42 -8.69
CA LYS A 228 -8.45 -23.64 -8.30
C LYS A 228 -7.26 -23.87 -9.25
N GLY A 229 -6.10 -24.16 -8.67
CA GLY A 229 -4.84 -24.36 -9.38
C GLY A 229 -3.96 -23.11 -9.46
N ASP A 230 -4.46 -21.94 -9.08
CA ASP A 230 -3.61 -20.74 -8.96
C ASP A 230 -2.58 -20.91 -7.83
N PHE A 231 -1.43 -20.27 -8.00
CA PHE A 231 -0.29 -20.44 -7.10
C PHE A 231 -0.36 -19.46 -5.94
N VAL A 232 0.29 -19.84 -4.84
CA VAL A 232 0.48 -18.98 -3.68
C VAL A 232 1.96 -18.89 -3.32
N THR A 233 2.35 -17.77 -2.75
CA THR A 233 3.70 -17.50 -2.21
C THR A 233 3.58 -16.55 -1.01
N PRO A 234 4.53 -16.52 -0.06
CA PRO A 234 4.51 -15.56 1.02
C PRO A 234 4.41 -14.12 0.51
N TYR A 235 3.60 -13.30 1.18
CA TYR A 235 3.44 -11.89 0.83
C TYR A 235 4.72 -11.11 1.11
N GLN A 236 5.14 -10.30 0.14
CA GLN A 236 6.26 -9.37 0.25
C GLN A 236 5.75 -7.94 0.08
N PRO A 237 5.75 -7.13 1.15
CA PRO A 237 5.33 -5.73 1.07
C PRO A 237 6.12 -4.96 0.02
N GLN A 238 5.41 -4.29 -0.88
CA GLN A 238 6.01 -3.39 -1.86
C GLN A 238 6.05 -1.98 -1.26
N ILE A 239 7.25 -1.41 -1.13
CA ILE A 239 7.43 -0.06 -0.58
C ILE A 239 7.21 0.94 -1.72
N ALA A 240 6.08 1.65 -1.67
CA ALA A 240 5.83 2.80 -2.52
C ALA A 240 6.45 4.06 -1.89
N PRO A 241 7.17 4.91 -2.65
CA PRO A 241 7.67 6.18 -2.13
C PRO A 241 6.52 7.10 -1.71
N GLU A 242 6.56 7.64 -0.49
CA GLU A 242 5.50 8.49 0.08
C GLU A 242 5.38 9.85 -0.61
N ASN A 243 6.51 10.39 -1.09
CA ASN A 243 6.59 11.64 -1.83
C ASN A 243 7.51 11.47 -3.03
N VAL A 244 7.02 11.77 -4.23
CA VAL A 244 7.83 11.78 -5.46
C VAL A 244 7.78 13.18 -6.04
N THR A 245 8.93 13.85 -6.09
CA THR A 245 9.05 15.12 -6.82
C THR A 245 9.47 14.86 -8.25
N LEU A 246 8.70 15.37 -9.20
CA LEU A 246 9.02 15.25 -10.63
C LEU A 246 9.84 16.44 -11.10
N VAL A 247 11.03 16.17 -11.63
CA VAL A 247 11.88 17.17 -12.26
C VAL A 247 12.11 16.83 -13.73
N PRO A 248 12.34 17.81 -14.62
CA PRO A 248 12.70 17.52 -16.00
C PRO A 248 13.93 16.61 -16.08
N ALA A 249 13.87 15.62 -16.97
CA ALA A 249 14.95 14.67 -17.13
C ALA A 249 16.22 15.34 -17.64
N THR A 250 17.33 15.04 -16.97
CA THR A 250 18.67 15.49 -17.36
C THR A 250 19.42 14.45 -18.19
N ARG A 251 18.99 13.18 -18.11
CA ARG A 251 19.54 12.05 -18.84
C ARG A 251 18.72 11.76 -20.09
N GLU A 252 19.41 11.40 -21.17
CA GLU A 252 18.78 10.88 -22.37
C GLU A 252 18.66 9.36 -22.27
N LEU A 253 17.45 8.88 -22.02
CA LEU A 253 17.10 7.45 -22.07
C LEU A 253 16.01 7.25 -23.12
N GLU A 254 16.30 6.44 -24.14
CA GLU A 254 15.35 6.04 -25.18
C GLU A 254 15.28 4.52 -25.29
N GLY A 255 14.09 4.03 -25.64
CA GLY A 255 13.79 2.60 -25.67
C GLY A 255 12.45 2.32 -26.36
N TYR A 256 11.85 1.19 -26.00
CA TYR A 256 10.65 0.68 -26.64
C TYR A 256 9.58 0.23 -25.66
N VAL A 257 8.33 0.43 -26.05
CA VAL A 257 7.19 -0.25 -25.43
C VAL A 257 7.26 -1.74 -25.73
N VAL A 258 7.44 -2.54 -24.69
CA VAL A 258 7.58 -3.99 -24.75
C VAL A 258 6.23 -4.68 -24.86
N GLU A 259 5.25 -4.23 -24.07
CA GLU A 259 3.91 -4.81 -24.01
C GLU A 259 2.90 -3.78 -23.48
N VAL A 260 1.64 -3.90 -23.89
CA VAL A 260 0.54 -3.10 -23.35
C VAL A 260 -0.49 -4.05 -22.75
N LYS A 261 -0.66 -3.99 -21.43
CA LYS A 261 -1.56 -4.85 -20.68
C LYS A 261 -2.99 -4.29 -20.77
N ASN A 262 -3.73 -4.77 -21.75
CA ASN A 262 -5.17 -4.50 -21.88
C ASN A 262 -5.96 -5.69 -21.35
N TYR A 263 -6.45 -5.61 -20.13
CA TYR A 263 -7.38 -6.61 -19.61
C TYR A 263 -8.70 -6.53 -20.39
N GLN A 264 -8.96 -7.53 -21.23
CA GLN A 264 -10.24 -7.70 -21.94
C GLN A 264 -11.32 -8.33 -21.04
N THR A 265 -10.94 -8.81 -19.85
CA THR A 265 -11.83 -9.48 -18.89
C THR A 265 -12.22 -8.54 -17.74
N HIS A 266 -13.52 -8.31 -17.61
CA HIS A 266 -14.18 -7.27 -16.82
C HIS A 266 -14.03 -7.42 -15.30
N THR A 267 -13.67 -6.34 -14.57
CA THR A 267 -14.37 -5.83 -13.35
C THR A 267 -13.77 -4.57 -12.69
N THR A 268 -12.63 -4.01 -13.12
CA THR A 268 -12.03 -2.80 -12.49
C THR A 268 -11.84 -1.62 -13.49
N PRO A 269 -11.99 -0.33 -13.06
CA PRO A 269 -11.67 0.89 -13.84
C PRO A 269 -10.29 0.90 -14.56
N PRO A 270 -10.08 1.83 -15.52
CA PRO A 270 -9.30 1.62 -16.75
C PRO A 270 -7.78 1.80 -16.59
N HIS A 271 -7.14 1.26 -15.54
CA HIS A 271 -5.68 1.32 -15.45
C HIS A 271 -5.05 0.48 -16.57
N ILE A 272 -4.33 1.13 -17.47
CA ILE A 272 -3.59 0.48 -18.56
C ILE A 272 -2.13 0.48 -18.16
N PHE A 273 -1.56 -0.71 -18.01
CA PHE A 273 -0.15 -0.89 -17.70
C PHE A 273 0.66 -1.08 -18.97
N VAL A 274 1.78 -0.39 -19.06
CA VAL A 274 2.69 -0.41 -20.20
C VAL A 274 4.06 -0.87 -19.72
N TYR A 275 4.62 -1.84 -20.41
CA TYR A 275 5.90 -2.46 -20.08
C TYR A 275 6.95 -1.77 -20.96
N LEU A 276 8.03 -1.29 -20.36
CA LEU A 276 9.14 -0.63 -21.07
C LEU A 276 10.41 -1.48 -20.91
N ASP A 277 11.32 -1.38 -21.88
CA ASP A 277 12.57 -2.15 -21.96
C ASP A 277 13.72 -1.58 -21.11
N PHE A 278 13.38 -0.93 -19.99
CA PHE A 278 14.35 -0.39 -19.04
C PHE A 278 14.34 -1.20 -17.75
N GLY A 279 15.50 -1.76 -17.38
CA GLY A 279 15.66 -2.48 -16.13
C GLY A 279 16.32 -1.64 -15.03
N GLU A 280 16.62 -2.28 -13.90
CA GLU A 280 17.37 -1.68 -12.79
C GLU A 280 18.70 -1.06 -13.25
N GLU A 281 19.43 -1.73 -14.15
CA GLU A 281 20.71 -1.25 -14.69
C GLU A 281 20.58 0.00 -15.58
N SER A 282 19.36 0.31 -16.06
CA SER A 282 19.11 1.53 -16.85
C SER A 282 19.04 2.79 -15.98
N GLY A 283 19.01 2.64 -14.65
CA GLY A 283 18.90 3.76 -13.72
C GLY A 283 17.54 4.46 -13.75
N VAL A 284 16.49 3.75 -14.15
CA VAL A 284 15.11 4.23 -14.04
C VAL A 284 14.68 4.19 -12.58
N ALA A 285 13.83 5.12 -12.16
CA ALA A 285 13.27 5.20 -10.81
C ALA A 285 11.73 5.10 -10.82
N VAL A 286 11.16 4.63 -9.71
CA VAL A 286 9.71 4.61 -9.53
C VAL A 286 9.21 6.05 -9.55
N GLY A 287 8.26 6.32 -10.44
CA GLY A 287 7.70 7.63 -10.70
C GLY A 287 8.27 8.39 -11.88
N ASP A 288 9.35 7.91 -12.50
CA ASP A 288 9.85 8.46 -13.77
C ASP A 288 8.74 8.49 -14.82
N ILE A 289 8.72 9.53 -15.67
CA ILE A 289 7.73 9.67 -16.74
C ILE A 289 8.43 9.57 -18.09
N PHE A 290 7.90 8.68 -18.92
CA PHE A 290 8.29 8.47 -20.30
C PHE A 290 7.24 9.00 -21.26
N ASP A 291 7.68 9.68 -22.31
CA ASP A 291 6.86 9.96 -23.49
C ASP A 291 6.96 8.78 -24.45
N VAL A 292 5.82 8.19 -24.81
CA VAL A 292 5.72 7.28 -25.96
C VAL A 292 5.45 8.13 -27.19
N TYR A 293 6.21 7.94 -28.27
CA TYR A 293 6.15 8.81 -29.43
C TYR A 293 6.28 8.05 -30.76
N GLN A 294 5.78 8.68 -31.82
CA GLN A 294 5.86 8.19 -33.19
C GLN A 294 6.66 9.14 -34.06
N GLU A 295 7.52 8.55 -34.90
CA GLU A 295 8.18 9.28 -35.99
C GLU A 295 7.28 9.25 -37.22
N ARG A 296 7.13 10.39 -37.90
CA ARG A 296 6.34 10.48 -39.14
C ARG A 296 7.17 11.11 -40.24
N VAL A 297 6.98 10.61 -41.46
CA VAL A 297 7.53 11.22 -42.67
C VAL A 297 6.35 11.69 -43.51
N VAL A 298 6.25 13.00 -43.74
CA VAL A 298 5.18 13.61 -44.54
C VAL A 298 5.82 14.38 -45.69
N GLY A 299 5.43 14.05 -46.92
CA GLY A 299 6.04 14.62 -48.12
C GLY A 299 7.55 14.38 -48.24
N GLY A 300 8.05 13.25 -47.73
CA GLY A 300 9.48 12.90 -47.73
C GLY A 300 10.32 13.60 -46.67
N LYS A 301 9.74 14.45 -45.81
CA LYS A 301 10.44 15.12 -44.70
C LYS A 301 10.09 14.48 -43.37
N LYS A 302 11.09 14.29 -42.50
CA LYS A 302 10.88 13.85 -41.12
C LYS A 302 10.16 14.98 -40.36
N MET A 303 9.00 14.66 -39.81
CA MET A 303 8.23 15.55 -38.95
C MET A 303 8.78 15.46 -37.51
N PRO A 304 8.54 16.49 -36.68
CA PRO A 304 8.81 16.40 -35.25
C PRO A 304 8.14 15.17 -34.66
N ASP A 305 8.79 14.60 -33.65
CA ASP A 305 8.28 13.43 -32.96
C ASP A 305 6.93 13.74 -32.33
N TYR A 306 5.96 12.88 -32.59
CA TYR A 306 4.60 13.06 -32.11
C TYR A 306 4.40 12.21 -30.87
N THR A 307 4.40 12.84 -29.68
CA THR A 307 4.07 12.17 -28.42
C THR A 307 2.62 11.69 -28.48
N ILE A 308 2.43 10.38 -28.33
CA ILE A 308 1.11 9.73 -28.31
C ILE A 308 0.62 9.50 -26.89
N ALA A 309 1.52 9.36 -25.92
CA ALA A 309 1.14 9.05 -24.55
C ALA A 309 2.26 9.35 -23.54
N LYS A 310 1.88 9.43 -22.26
CA LYS A 310 2.81 9.48 -21.12
C LYS A 310 2.65 8.22 -20.28
N VAL A 311 3.76 7.62 -19.85
CA VAL A 311 3.79 6.44 -19.00
C VAL A 311 4.59 6.77 -17.75
N GLN A 312 3.98 6.62 -16.59
CA GLN A 312 4.65 6.86 -15.30
C GLN A 312 5.03 5.52 -14.66
N VAL A 313 6.31 5.32 -14.37
CA VAL A 313 6.85 4.04 -13.83
C VAL A 313 6.28 3.77 -12.45
N VAL A 314 5.76 2.56 -12.22
CA VAL A 314 5.20 2.12 -10.92
C VAL A 314 5.99 0.97 -10.30
N SER A 315 6.67 0.16 -11.12
CA SER A 315 7.47 -0.98 -10.65
C SER A 315 8.68 -1.20 -11.57
N ILE A 316 9.79 -1.63 -10.99
CA ILE A 316 11.06 -1.88 -11.71
C ILE A 316 11.50 -3.32 -11.49
N PHE A 317 12.03 -3.94 -12.52
CA PHE A 317 12.60 -5.29 -12.51
C PHE A 317 13.96 -5.30 -13.19
N ALA A 318 14.67 -6.43 -13.09
CA ALA A 318 16.03 -6.59 -13.61
C ALA A 318 16.21 -6.11 -15.07
N LYS A 319 15.24 -6.35 -15.96
CA LYS A 319 15.37 -6.07 -17.42
C LYS A 319 14.25 -5.24 -18.03
N ALA A 320 13.25 -4.85 -17.24
CA ALA A 320 12.08 -4.13 -17.71
C ALA A 320 11.41 -3.42 -16.53
N CYS A 321 10.59 -2.41 -16.84
CA CYS A 321 9.78 -1.73 -15.84
C CYS A 321 8.32 -1.71 -16.30
N ILE A 322 7.40 -1.57 -15.35
CA ILE A 322 5.98 -1.41 -15.62
C ILE A 322 5.60 0.00 -15.23
N GLY A 323 4.88 0.68 -16.11
CA GLY A 323 4.33 2.00 -15.86
C GLY A 323 2.83 2.06 -16.07
N LEU A 324 2.19 3.01 -15.41
CA LEU A 324 0.81 3.38 -15.61
C LEU A 324 0.69 4.37 -16.77
N LEU A 325 -0.17 4.06 -17.72
CA LEU A 325 -0.54 4.97 -18.79
C LEU A 325 -1.27 6.19 -18.21
N ARG A 326 -0.83 7.39 -18.54
CA ARG A 326 -1.50 8.65 -18.22
C ARG A 326 -2.13 9.23 -19.48
N TRP A 327 -3.41 9.55 -19.41
CA TRP A 327 -4.17 10.20 -20.48
C TRP A 327 -5.13 11.24 -19.89
N GLU A 328 -5.44 12.27 -20.67
CA GLU A 328 -6.32 13.37 -20.25
C GLU A 328 -7.72 13.21 -20.86
N GLU A 329 -7.82 13.12 -22.18
CA GLU A 329 -9.13 13.12 -22.86
C GLU A 329 -9.50 11.77 -23.51
N LYS A 330 -8.55 11.10 -24.15
CA LYS A 330 -8.76 9.82 -24.85
C LYS A 330 -7.63 8.86 -24.57
N VAL A 331 -7.98 7.60 -24.37
CA VAL A 331 -7.00 6.53 -24.22
C VAL A 331 -6.21 6.41 -25.53
N PRO A 332 -4.90 6.68 -25.54
CA PRO A 332 -4.10 6.59 -26.74
C PRO A 332 -3.92 5.12 -27.15
N MET A 333 -3.96 4.85 -28.45
CA MET A 333 -3.64 3.53 -28.98
C MET A 333 -2.12 3.35 -29.03
N ILE A 334 -1.55 2.90 -27.92
CA ILE A 334 -0.14 2.46 -27.87
C ILE A 334 -0.05 1.02 -28.40
N LYS A 335 1.04 0.73 -29.10
CA LYS A 335 1.35 -0.61 -29.59
C LYS A 335 2.71 -1.07 -29.07
N ARG A 336 2.85 -2.39 -28.97
CA ARG A 336 4.16 -3.03 -28.78
C ARG A 336 5.13 -2.60 -29.88
N GLY A 337 6.32 -2.18 -29.50
CA GLY A 337 7.41 -1.76 -30.38
C GLY A 337 7.44 -0.26 -30.73
N GLU A 338 6.51 0.54 -30.18
CA GLU A 338 6.57 2.01 -30.22
C GLU A 338 7.78 2.52 -29.44
N LYS A 339 8.34 3.67 -29.84
CA LYS A 339 9.47 4.27 -29.15
C LYS A 339 9.01 5.02 -27.90
N CYS A 340 9.84 5.02 -26.87
CA CYS A 340 9.65 5.88 -25.70
C CYS A 340 10.95 6.58 -25.31
N ARG A 341 10.83 7.72 -24.63
CA ARG A 341 11.96 8.45 -24.04
C ARG A 341 11.62 8.99 -22.66
N LEU A 342 12.61 9.03 -21.77
CA LEU A 342 12.46 9.65 -20.45
C LEU A 342 12.29 11.16 -20.62
N VAL A 343 11.31 11.75 -19.90
CA VAL A 343 11.05 13.19 -19.94
C VAL A 343 11.01 13.83 -18.55
N MET A 344 10.63 13.09 -17.51
CA MET A 344 10.69 13.54 -16.12
C MET A 344 11.31 12.47 -15.24
N GLU A 345 12.20 12.89 -14.34
CA GLU A 345 12.82 12.05 -13.32
C GLU A 345 12.11 12.24 -11.97
N ALA A 346 11.86 11.12 -11.30
CA ALA A 346 11.46 11.09 -9.90
C ALA A 346 12.67 11.35 -8.99
N ARG A 347 12.54 12.28 -8.05
CA ARG A 347 13.53 12.59 -7.02
C ARG A 347 12.91 12.59 -5.63
#